data_AF-A0A2N6U5F3-F1
#
_entry.id   AF-A0A2N6U5F3-F1
#
_cell.length_a   1.000
_cell.length_b   1.000
_cell.length_c   1.000
_cell.angle_alpha   90.00
_cell.angle_beta   90.00
_cell.angle_gamma   90.00
#
_symmetry.space_group_name_H-M   'P 1'
#
loop_
_entity.id
_entity.type
_entity.pdbx_description
1 polymer ?
#
loop_
_entity_poly.entity_id
_entity_poly.type
_entity_poly.pdbx_seq_one_letter_code
_entity_poly.pdbx_strand_id
1 'polypeptide(L)'
;MSAGKKRGPGRGALLIAGGVVVLLALIAVIAADAAAAGNLVLLDAGALTRHGAPVAATLADLAAALTLGGAVVAGWMLPRDAERTRVMTAVAIAAGVTTLARGAALAFSYSLATGQSIGSPRFGSDIAVFAATDLGVWLIAGLLIAAATTTVAVLGSSVSVARTVAVLIGLVALASAMTGHAAGDETHEVGTSTMLIHLLAVGIWAGGLAALQLLPGEGRREAAARADASGRRGAVGTSGTAIEQAREAEQVVRRFSHLALICWIALAGSGVWALSVRMNGWEDLLTSVYVQIALAKAVLLILLGVLGALQRRQLATGFTGADGADARSTYRRLAVLELGLMGLAIALGAAMSSSPPPAEAGIPPGGAAGLLTGYPLPAAPELTTVLTAWRPAPVALALGAVLLLTWWRPSAPVRDRSASIRLLLGVAVLVLVTSGPLNVYGKVLVSAHVLQHLLLMVPAGVLNGSVWPVPGRLRELGRRWWIGALLAAAGPILLVTAYAVPLTLRLALDAHVWHLALQALALGAGVLTALAVRAVGAAGAPRHVLLVPAAPLLVGIGAGLWLLLGDVLLAASWFGATGRTWWMDALADQRRAGWAVLAVVVLSAGVAGLVVARLRRAAAASPAPSRPR
;
A
#
# COMPACT_ATOMS: atom_id res chain seq x y z
N MET A 1 11.98 15.44 50.26
CA MET A 1 12.22 15.00 48.86
C MET A 1 11.90 13.52 48.74
N SER A 2 10.66 13.17 48.39
CA SER A 2 10.26 11.78 48.12
C SER A 2 10.29 11.58 46.61
N ALA A 3 11.27 10.83 46.12
CA ALA A 3 11.40 10.46 44.71
C ALA A 3 10.13 9.74 44.24
N GLY A 4 9.34 10.42 43.39
CA GLY A 4 8.17 9.85 42.75
C GLY A 4 8.57 8.67 41.88
N LYS A 5 8.35 7.46 42.39
CA LYS A 5 8.53 6.19 41.70
C LYS A 5 7.78 6.25 40.36
N LYS A 6 8.50 6.40 39.25
CA LYS A 6 7.94 6.26 37.89
C LYS A 6 7.44 4.83 37.75
N ARG A 7 6.17 4.58 38.12
CA ARG A 7 5.51 3.29 37.91
C ARG A 7 5.36 3.12 36.41
N GLY A 8 6.15 2.21 35.84
CA GLY A 8 5.98 1.72 34.47
C GLY A 8 4.56 1.17 34.22
N PRO A 9 4.24 0.74 32.99
CA PRO A 9 2.97 0.07 32.72
C PRO A 9 2.72 -1.00 33.79
N GLY A 10 1.56 -0.94 34.44
CA GLY A 10 1.26 -1.82 35.57
C GLY A 10 1.41 -3.27 35.13
N ARG A 11 2.15 -4.08 35.90
CA ARG A 11 2.41 -5.50 35.61
C ARG A 11 1.15 -6.26 35.15
N GLY A 12 -0.03 -5.93 35.70
CA GLY A 12 -1.31 -6.50 35.28
C GLY A 12 -1.71 -6.24 33.82
N ALA A 13 -1.42 -5.07 33.25
CA ALA A 13 -1.74 -4.78 31.85
C ALA A 13 -0.86 -5.59 30.88
N LEU A 14 0.42 -5.79 31.24
CA LEU A 14 1.34 -6.67 30.51
C LEU A 14 0.90 -8.13 30.57
N LEU A 15 0.45 -8.60 31.73
CA LEU A 15 -0.07 -9.96 31.89
C LEU A 15 -1.34 -10.20 31.08
N ILE A 16 -2.28 -9.24 31.06
CA ILE A 16 -3.50 -9.34 30.25
C ILE A 16 -3.17 -9.35 28.76
N ALA A 17 -2.30 -8.44 28.30
CA ALA A 17 -1.87 -8.40 26.90
C ALA A 17 -1.18 -9.72 26.48
N GLY A 18 -0.29 -10.24 27.33
CA GLY A 18 0.34 -11.55 27.11
C GLY A 18 -0.68 -12.69 27.06
N GLY A 19 -1.65 -12.72 27.99
CA GLY A 19 -2.71 -13.74 28.01
C GLY A 19 -3.60 -13.71 26.76
N VAL A 20 -3.94 -12.51 26.26
CA VAL A 20 -4.69 -12.37 24.99
C VAL A 20 -3.89 -12.90 23.81
N VAL A 21 -2.59 -12.59 23.72
CA VAL A 21 -1.73 -13.12 22.64
C VAL A 21 -1.66 -14.64 22.69
N VAL A 22 -1.54 -15.24 23.88
CA VAL A 22 -1.56 -16.70 24.04
C VAL A 22 -2.90 -17.30 23.60
N LEU A 23 -4.03 -16.68 23.99
CA LEU A 23 -5.35 -17.14 23.57
C LEU A 23 -5.51 -17.07 22.05
N LEU A 24 -5.09 -15.98 21.42
CA LEU A 24 -5.15 -15.83 19.96
C LEU A 24 -4.27 -16.86 19.24
N ALA A 25 -3.07 -17.13 19.78
CA ALA A 25 -2.19 -18.17 19.27
C ALA A 25 -2.84 -19.56 19.37
N LEU A 26 -3.51 -19.87 20.49
CA LEU A 26 -4.24 -21.13 20.66
C LEU A 26 -5.41 -21.25 19.66
N ILE A 27 -6.18 -20.18 19.47
CA ILE A 27 -7.27 -20.16 18.48
C ILE A 27 -6.71 -20.37 17.07
N ALA A 28 -5.59 -19.73 16.72
CA ALA A 28 -4.94 -19.93 15.43
C ALA A 28 -4.52 -21.39 15.21
N VAL A 29 -3.96 -22.05 16.24
CA VAL A 29 -3.60 -23.48 16.16
C VAL A 29 -4.83 -24.36 15.99
N ILE A 30 -5.88 -24.17 16.79
CA ILE A 30 -7.12 -24.97 16.69
C ILE A 30 -7.77 -24.79 15.32
N ALA A 31 -7.86 -23.55 14.83
CA ALA A 31 -8.42 -23.26 13.53
C ALA A 31 -7.56 -23.83 12.39
N ALA A 32 -6.23 -23.80 12.52
CA ALA A 32 -5.31 -24.40 11.55
C ALA A 32 -5.44 -25.92 11.53
N ASP A 33 -5.57 -26.57 12.69
CA ASP A 33 -5.77 -28.02 12.80
C ASP A 33 -7.11 -28.45 12.18
N ALA A 34 -8.18 -27.67 12.38
CA ALA A 34 -9.46 -27.91 11.73
C ALA A 34 -9.38 -27.71 10.21
N ALA A 35 -8.64 -26.68 9.76
CA ALA A 35 -8.41 -26.37 8.35
C ALA A 35 -7.52 -27.39 7.63
N ALA A 36 -6.57 -27.99 8.34
CA ALA A 36 -5.62 -28.97 7.81
C ALA A 36 -6.15 -30.41 7.82
N ALA A 37 -7.36 -30.65 8.36
CA ALA A 37 -7.96 -31.98 8.47
C ALA A 37 -8.17 -32.60 7.06
N GLY A 38 -7.22 -33.43 6.64
CA GLY A 38 -7.22 -34.09 5.32
C GLY A 38 -6.03 -33.77 4.41
N ASN A 39 -5.14 -32.83 4.78
CA ASN A 39 -3.98 -32.48 3.96
C ASN A 39 -2.72 -33.25 4.38
N LEU A 40 -2.37 -34.30 3.62
CA LEU A 40 -1.22 -35.18 3.89
C LEU A 40 0.13 -34.44 3.89
N VAL A 41 0.30 -33.40 3.09
CA VAL A 41 1.55 -32.61 3.02
C VAL A 41 1.85 -31.88 4.33
N LEU A 42 0.82 -31.45 5.06
CA LEU A 42 0.96 -30.79 6.37
C LEU A 42 1.29 -31.79 7.50
N LEU A 43 1.02 -33.09 7.31
CA LEU A 43 1.26 -34.12 8.32
C LEU A 43 2.74 -34.54 8.39
N ASP A 44 3.49 -34.46 7.29
CA ASP A 44 4.88 -34.93 7.20
C ASP A 44 5.93 -33.97 7.81
N ALA A 45 5.63 -32.68 7.97
CA ALA A 45 6.61 -31.69 8.49
C ALA A 45 6.87 -31.76 10.01
N GLY A 46 6.09 -32.58 10.74
CA GLY A 46 6.21 -32.79 12.17
C GLY A 46 5.47 -31.76 13.05
N ALA A 47 5.22 -32.13 14.31
CA ALA A 47 4.36 -31.39 15.24
C ALA A 47 4.83 -29.95 15.54
N LEU A 48 6.16 -29.74 15.61
CA LEU A 48 6.71 -28.41 15.88
C LEU A 48 6.35 -27.42 14.77
N THR A 49 6.41 -27.85 13.50
CA THR A 49 6.05 -27.02 12.36
C THR A 49 4.54 -26.81 12.29
N ARG A 50 3.77 -27.88 12.48
CA ARG A 50 2.30 -27.85 12.46
C ARG A 50 1.71 -26.86 13.47
N HIS A 51 2.21 -26.85 14.71
CA HIS A 51 1.70 -25.94 15.75
C HIS A 51 2.46 -24.61 15.81
N GLY A 52 3.74 -24.60 15.43
CA GLY A 52 4.58 -23.40 15.46
C GLY A 52 4.27 -22.42 14.33
N ALA A 53 3.91 -22.90 13.14
CA ALA A 53 3.67 -22.04 11.98
C ALA A 53 2.50 -21.06 12.19
N PRO A 54 1.30 -21.50 12.65
CA PRO A 54 0.19 -20.57 12.93
C PRO A 54 0.52 -19.55 14.02
N VAL A 55 1.29 -19.96 15.03
CA VAL A 55 1.72 -19.07 16.12
C VAL A 55 2.69 -18.00 15.61
N ALA A 56 3.72 -18.41 14.85
CA ALA A 56 4.68 -17.47 14.26
C ALA A 56 4.00 -16.50 13.29
N ALA A 57 3.07 -16.98 12.45
CA ALA A 57 2.29 -16.14 11.54
C ALA A 57 1.44 -15.12 12.33
N THR A 58 0.70 -15.57 13.35
CA THR A 58 -0.14 -14.69 14.18
C THR A 58 0.69 -13.62 14.89
N LEU A 59 1.83 -14.00 15.47
CA LEU A 59 2.75 -13.06 16.12
C LEU A 59 3.34 -12.06 15.12
N ALA A 60 3.77 -12.54 13.95
CA ALA A 60 4.32 -11.69 12.90
C ALA A 60 3.29 -10.67 12.41
N ASP A 61 2.04 -11.09 12.22
CA ASP A 61 0.99 -10.22 11.68
C ASP A 61 0.49 -9.20 12.72
N LEU A 62 0.31 -9.61 13.98
CA LEU A 62 -0.03 -8.68 15.07
C LEU A 62 1.07 -7.63 15.29
N ALA A 63 2.34 -8.07 15.30
CA ALA A 63 3.47 -7.18 15.49
C ALA A 63 3.66 -6.24 14.29
N ALA A 64 3.54 -6.76 13.06
CA ALA A 64 3.63 -5.96 11.84
C ALA A 64 2.50 -4.94 11.75
N ALA A 65 1.28 -5.30 12.18
CA ALA A 65 0.16 -4.37 12.29
C ALA A 65 0.52 -3.22 13.23
N LEU A 66 0.96 -3.50 14.47
CA LEU A 66 1.38 -2.48 15.43
C LEU A 66 2.51 -1.60 14.89
N THR A 67 3.50 -2.18 14.19
CA THR A 67 4.57 -1.43 13.54
C THR A 67 4.02 -0.48 12.47
N LEU A 68 3.17 -0.96 11.57
CA LEU A 68 2.59 -0.16 10.48
C LEU A 68 1.69 0.95 11.01
N GLY A 69 0.64 0.59 11.73
CA GLY A 69 -0.34 1.57 12.23
C GLY A 69 0.27 2.53 13.25
N GLY A 70 1.17 2.07 14.11
CA GLY A 70 1.90 2.91 15.05
C GLY A 70 2.83 3.92 14.35
N ALA A 71 3.55 3.48 13.31
CA ALA A 71 4.39 4.37 12.51
C ALA A 71 3.56 5.40 11.72
N VAL A 72 2.38 5.01 11.20
CA VAL A 72 1.45 5.93 10.53
C VAL A 72 0.91 6.98 11.50
N VAL A 73 0.48 6.58 12.70
CA VAL A 73 0.02 7.52 13.73
C VAL A 73 1.16 8.47 14.14
N ALA A 74 2.37 7.95 14.38
CA ALA A 74 3.55 8.73 14.75
C ALA A 74 4.01 9.71 13.66
N GLY A 75 3.98 9.31 12.38
CA GLY A 75 4.51 10.07 11.25
C GLY A 75 3.56 11.13 10.67
N TRP A 76 2.25 11.02 10.92
CA TRP A 76 1.25 11.90 10.31
C TRP A 76 0.23 12.49 11.28
N MET A 77 0.03 11.91 12.46
CA MET A 77 -1.05 12.33 13.36
C MET A 77 -0.55 12.98 14.65
N LEU A 78 0.52 12.46 15.25
CA LEU A 78 1.00 12.95 16.54
C LEU A 78 1.73 14.30 16.43
N PRO A 79 1.26 15.34 17.14
CA PRO A 79 1.94 16.64 17.13
C PRO A 79 3.17 16.65 18.06
N ARG A 80 3.10 15.97 19.22
CA ARG A 80 4.11 16.04 20.27
C ARG A 80 5.23 15.01 20.14
N ASP A 81 6.46 15.44 20.36
CA ASP A 81 7.64 14.57 20.35
C ASP A 81 7.59 13.49 21.42
N ALA A 82 7.19 13.81 22.66
CA ALA A 82 7.15 12.81 23.75
C ALA A 82 6.16 11.66 23.48
N GLU A 83 4.99 11.97 22.92
CA GLU A 83 3.98 10.98 22.55
C GLU A 83 4.47 10.13 21.37
N ARG A 84 5.09 10.78 20.39
CA ARG A 84 5.73 10.11 19.26
C ARG A 84 6.87 9.19 19.71
N THR A 85 7.74 9.61 20.62
CA THR A 85 8.79 8.75 21.19
C THR A 85 8.20 7.52 21.85
N ARG A 86 7.13 7.68 22.64
CA ARG A 86 6.48 6.54 23.31
C ARG A 86 5.90 5.54 22.32
N VAL A 87 5.19 6.01 21.29
CA VAL A 87 4.66 5.14 20.24
C VAL A 87 5.79 4.49 19.45
N MET A 88 6.83 5.24 19.10
CA MET A 88 7.97 4.72 18.34
C MET A 88 8.78 3.68 19.12
N THR A 89 8.87 3.76 20.45
CA THR A 89 9.45 2.68 21.26
C THR A 89 8.67 1.38 21.12
N ALA A 90 7.34 1.44 21.16
CA ALA A 90 6.50 0.25 20.94
C ALA A 90 6.60 -0.27 19.50
N VAL A 91 6.65 0.64 18.51
CA VAL A 91 6.88 0.32 17.10
C VAL A 91 8.22 -0.39 16.90
N ALA A 92 9.30 0.05 17.55
CA ALA A 92 10.61 -0.59 17.47
C ALA A 92 10.62 -2.00 18.08
N ILE A 93 9.97 -2.18 19.23
CA ILE A 93 9.78 -3.51 19.85
C ILE A 93 8.97 -4.41 18.92
N ALA A 94 7.83 -3.92 18.42
CA ALA A 94 6.98 -4.67 17.50
C ALA A 94 7.70 -5.01 16.18
N ALA A 95 8.55 -4.11 15.67
CA ALA A 95 9.35 -4.39 14.49
C ALA A 95 10.37 -5.51 14.77
N GLY A 96 11.00 -5.52 15.95
CA GLY A 96 11.90 -6.61 16.36
C GLY A 96 11.16 -7.94 16.49
N VAL A 97 9.97 -7.95 17.11
CA VAL A 97 9.11 -9.15 17.19
C VAL A 97 8.71 -9.63 15.80
N THR A 98 8.37 -8.71 14.90
CA THR A 98 8.05 -9.04 13.50
C THR A 98 9.23 -9.75 12.82
N THR A 99 10.44 -9.22 12.96
CA THR A 99 11.66 -9.83 12.38
C THR A 99 11.91 -11.23 12.92
N LEU A 100 11.82 -11.42 14.24
CA LEU A 100 12.01 -12.74 14.86
C LEU A 100 10.93 -13.73 14.43
N ALA A 101 9.66 -13.32 14.45
CA ALA A 101 8.53 -14.16 14.08
C ALA A 101 8.55 -14.52 12.58
N ARG A 102 8.98 -13.60 11.71
CA ARG A 102 9.19 -13.88 10.28
C ARG A 102 10.38 -14.82 10.03
N GLY A 103 11.43 -14.74 10.86
CA GLY A 103 12.53 -15.72 10.83
C GLY A 103 12.05 -17.13 11.20
N ALA A 104 11.20 -17.24 12.22
CA ALA A 104 10.55 -18.51 12.56
C ALA A 104 9.62 -18.99 11.44
N ALA A 105 8.82 -18.10 10.85
CA ALA A 105 7.95 -18.41 9.72
C ALA A 105 8.74 -18.90 8.50
N LEU A 106 9.92 -18.35 8.21
CA LEU A 106 10.80 -18.85 7.16
C LEU A 106 11.24 -20.30 7.42
N ALA A 107 11.65 -20.62 8.66
CA ALA A 107 12.04 -21.98 9.03
C ALA A 107 10.86 -22.98 8.97
N PHE A 108 9.67 -22.56 9.42
CA PHE A 108 8.47 -23.38 9.32
C PHE A 108 8.02 -23.58 7.87
N SER A 109 8.04 -22.54 7.04
CA SER A 109 7.72 -22.64 5.62
C SER A 109 8.71 -23.53 4.86
N TYR A 110 10.01 -23.46 5.19
CA TYR A 110 11.01 -24.39 4.65
C TYR A 110 10.70 -25.84 5.05
N SER A 111 10.39 -26.07 6.34
CA SER A 111 10.02 -27.38 6.86
C SER A 111 8.79 -27.95 6.15
N LEU A 112 7.75 -27.12 5.95
CA LEU A 112 6.54 -27.48 5.20
C LEU A 112 6.84 -27.79 3.73
N ALA A 113 7.60 -26.93 3.06
CA ALA A 113 7.86 -27.06 1.63
C ALA A 113 8.73 -28.26 1.27
N THR A 114 9.62 -28.68 2.17
CA THR A 114 10.57 -29.79 1.94
C THR A 114 10.15 -31.10 2.61
N GLY A 115 9.12 -31.08 3.46
CA GLY A 115 8.75 -32.22 4.32
C GLY A 115 9.82 -32.54 5.38
N GLN A 116 10.82 -31.68 5.56
CA GLN A 116 11.89 -31.90 6.53
C GLN A 116 11.52 -31.29 7.89
N SER A 117 11.38 -32.12 8.92
CA SER A 117 11.14 -31.62 10.27
C SER A 117 12.36 -30.83 10.80
N ILE A 118 12.11 -29.75 11.54
CA ILE A 118 13.14 -28.84 12.11
C ILE A 118 14.17 -29.58 12.98
N GLY A 119 13.77 -30.65 13.67
CA GLY A 119 14.68 -31.46 14.49
C GLY A 119 15.43 -32.55 13.74
N SER A 120 15.20 -32.72 12.43
CA SER A 120 15.80 -33.80 11.66
C SER A 120 17.26 -33.50 11.30
N PRO A 121 18.16 -34.50 11.24
CA PRO A 121 19.54 -34.30 10.81
C PRO A 121 19.70 -33.78 9.38
N ARG A 122 18.66 -33.92 8.55
CA ARG A 122 18.64 -33.44 7.17
C ARG A 122 18.21 -31.98 7.05
N PHE A 123 17.65 -31.38 8.11
CA PHE A 123 17.07 -30.05 8.07
C PHE A 123 18.07 -29.02 7.53
N GLY A 124 17.75 -28.44 6.38
CA GLY A 124 18.58 -27.42 5.72
C GLY A 124 19.38 -27.95 4.52
N SER A 125 19.34 -29.25 4.21
CA SER A 125 20.02 -29.81 3.03
C SER A 125 19.59 -29.15 1.72
N ASP A 126 18.31 -28.74 1.65
CA ASP A 126 17.67 -28.24 0.43
C ASP A 126 17.50 -26.71 0.46
N ILE A 127 18.17 -26.01 1.38
CA ILE A 127 17.97 -24.57 1.58
C ILE A 127 18.28 -23.75 0.33
N ALA A 128 19.28 -24.16 -0.46
CA ALA A 128 19.63 -23.51 -1.71
C ALA A 128 18.52 -23.62 -2.75
N VAL A 129 17.88 -24.80 -2.84
CA VAL A 129 16.75 -25.04 -3.75
C VAL A 129 15.53 -24.25 -3.29
N PHE A 130 15.20 -24.30 -2.00
CA PHE A 130 14.09 -23.55 -1.43
C PHE A 130 14.28 -22.04 -1.62
N ALA A 131 15.47 -21.51 -1.36
CA ALA A 131 15.77 -20.08 -1.52
C ALA A 131 15.67 -19.59 -2.97
N ALA A 132 15.74 -20.51 -3.95
CA ALA A 132 15.53 -20.22 -5.37
C ALA A 132 14.05 -20.29 -5.80
N THR A 133 13.15 -20.79 -4.96
CA THR A 133 11.71 -20.76 -5.22
C THR A 133 11.12 -19.37 -4.96
N ASP A 134 10.01 -19.03 -5.63
CA ASP A 134 9.30 -17.76 -5.40
C ASP A 134 8.93 -17.57 -3.92
N LEU A 135 8.44 -18.63 -3.27
CA LEU A 135 8.10 -18.61 -1.85
C LEU A 135 9.32 -18.28 -0.98
N GLY A 136 10.45 -18.95 -1.23
CA GLY A 136 11.70 -18.72 -0.51
C GLY A 136 12.23 -17.29 -0.70
N VAL A 137 12.25 -16.80 -1.94
CA VAL A 137 12.67 -15.43 -2.27
C VAL A 137 11.84 -14.39 -1.51
N TRP A 138 10.52 -14.52 -1.52
CA TRP A 138 9.64 -13.55 -0.85
C TRP A 138 9.70 -13.61 0.67
N LEU A 139 9.85 -14.79 1.26
CA LEU A 139 10.04 -14.92 2.71
C LEU A 139 11.39 -14.33 3.15
N ILE A 140 12.46 -14.57 2.40
CA ILE A 140 13.79 -14.00 2.67
C ILE A 140 13.76 -12.47 2.49
N ALA A 141 13.19 -11.98 1.39
CA ALA A 141 13.06 -10.54 1.15
C ALA A 141 12.25 -9.86 2.26
N GLY A 142 11.11 -10.45 2.67
CA GLY A 142 10.30 -9.96 3.78
C GLY A 142 11.06 -9.91 5.09
N LEU A 143 11.87 -10.93 5.40
CA LEU A 143 12.71 -10.97 6.59
C LEU A 143 13.80 -9.89 6.58
N LEU A 144 14.51 -9.72 5.46
CA LEU A 144 15.56 -8.70 5.32
C LEU A 144 14.99 -7.28 5.44
N ILE A 145 13.83 -7.02 4.84
CA ILE A 145 13.14 -5.75 4.95
C ILE A 145 12.62 -5.54 6.38
N ALA A 146 12.11 -6.59 7.06
CA ALA A 146 11.72 -6.50 8.47
C ALA A 146 12.91 -6.14 9.36
N ALA A 147 14.08 -6.77 9.15
CA ALA A 147 15.30 -6.44 9.87
C ALA A 147 15.77 -4.99 9.63
N ALA A 148 15.72 -4.51 8.37
CA ALA A 148 15.99 -3.11 8.06
C ALA A 148 14.98 -2.16 8.73
N THR A 149 13.70 -2.56 8.80
CA THR A 149 12.64 -1.83 9.49
C THR A 149 12.94 -1.72 10.98
N THR A 150 13.35 -2.82 11.63
CA THR A 150 13.78 -2.83 13.04
C THR A 150 14.93 -1.86 13.26
N THR A 151 15.97 -1.94 12.43
CA THR A 151 17.14 -1.05 12.50
C THR A 151 16.70 0.41 12.46
N VAL A 152 15.92 0.81 11.44
CA VAL A 152 15.46 2.20 11.29
C VAL A 152 14.56 2.63 12.44
N ALA A 153 13.67 1.75 12.95
CA ALA A 153 12.78 2.07 14.06
C ALA A 153 13.53 2.33 15.37
N VAL A 154 14.69 1.70 15.57
CA VAL A 154 15.55 1.91 16.75
C VAL A 154 16.38 3.20 16.65
N LEU A 155 16.64 3.72 15.43
CA LEU A 155 17.44 4.94 15.23
C LEU A 155 16.83 6.21 15.85
N GLY A 156 15.51 6.25 16.06
CA GLY A 156 14.89 7.37 16.76
C GLY A 156 13.40 7.50 16.52
N SER A 157 12.85 8.63 16.98
CA SER A 157 11.41 8.90 16.95
C SER A 157 11.05 10.17 16.19
N SER A 158 11.86 10.57 15.20
CA SER A 158 11.52 11.72 14.38
C SER A 158 10.36 11.40 13.43
N VAL A 159 9.69 12.43 12.90
CA VAL A 159 8.64 12.27 11.87
C VAL A 159 9.19 11.56 10.63
N SER A 160 10.42 11.86 10.21
CA SER A 160 11.03 11.19 9.06
C SER A 160 11.26 9.72 9.32
N VAL A 161 11.78 9.35 10.49
CA VAL A 161 11.99 7.94 10.86
C VAL A 161 10.65 7.19 10.89
N ALA A 162 9.61 7.74 11.52
CA ALA A 162 8.29 7.13 11.55
C ALA A 162 7.73 6.89 10.13
N ARG A 163 7.88 7.86 9.22
CA ARG A 163 7.45 7.71 7.82
C ARG A 163 8.27 6.65 7.08
N THR A 164 9.58 6.60 7.29
CA THR A 164 10.43 5.56 6.69
C THR A 164 10.05 4.17 7.20
N VAL A 165 9.81 4.01 8.51
CA VAL A 165 9.34 2.75 9.09
C VAL A 165 8.00 2.32 8.47
N ALA A 166 7.05 3.25 8.32
CA ALA A 166 5.76 2.95 7.68
C ALA A 166 5.90 2.47 6.22
N VAL A 167 6.86 3.02 5.47
CA VAL A 167 7.16 2.56 4.10
C VAL A 167 7.78 1.17 4.13
N LEU A 168 8.82 0.95 4.95
CA LEU A 168 9.53 -0.34 5.00
C LEU A 168 8.62 -1.48 5.46
N ILE A 169 7.79 -1.28 6.49
CA ILE A 169 6.84 -2.30 6.93
C ILE A 169 5.70 -2.52 5.90
N GLY A 170 5.37 -1.50 5.11
CA GLY A 170 4.50 -1.66 3.93
C GLY A 170 5.13 -2.57 2.86
N LEU A 171 6.45 -2.53 2.69
CA LEU A 171 7.17 -3.47 1.81
C LEU A 171 7.21 -4.90 2.38
N VAL A 172 7.20 -5.07 3.72
CA VAL A 172 7.00 -6.39 4.34
C VAL A 172 5.59 -6.92 4.04
N ALA A 173 4.57 -6.06 4.08
CA ALA A 173 3.21 -6.43 3.68
C ALA A 173 3.14 -6.82 2.19
N LEU A 174 3.87 -6.11 1.32
CA LEU A 174 4.03 -6.49 -0.09
C LEU A 174 4.67 -7.86 -0.24
N ALA A 175 5.80 -8.12 0.41
CA ALA A 175 6.46 -9.42 0.37
C ALA A 175 5.52 -10.54 0.85
N SER A 176 4.76 -10.30 1.91
CA SER A 176 3.75 -11.23 2.43
C SER A 176 2.60 -11.47 1.47
N ALA A 177 2.18 -10.45 0.72
CA ALA A 177 1.14 -10.59 -0.28
C ALA A 177 1.57 -11.46 -1.46
N MET A 178 2.89 -11.57 -1.72
CA MET A 178 3.45 -12.38 -2.81
C MET A 178 3.66 -13.86 -2.42
N THR A 179 3.54 -14.24 -1.14
CA THR A 179 3.72 -15.64 -0.71
C THR A 179 2.47 -16.51 -0.88
N GLY A 180 1.41 -16.02 -1.52
CA GLY A 180 0.13 -16.74 -1.65
C GLY A 180 0.18 -17.95 -2.59
N HIS A 181 -0.50 -19.03 -2.22
CA HIS A 181 -0.55 -20.32 -2.94
C HIS A 181 -1.15 -20.32 -4.36
N ALA A 182 -1.54 -19.17 -4.89
CA ALA A 182 -2.17 -19.07 -6.22
C ALA A 182 -1.16 -18.79 -7.34
N ALA A 183 0.13 -19.07 -7.14
CA ALA A 183 1.15 -18.84 -8.16
C ALA A 183 0.86 -19.72 -9.39
N GLY A 184 0.59 -19.09 -10.54
CA GLY A 184 0.36 -19.78 -11.81
C GLY A 184 -1.07 -19.83 -12.33
N ASP A 185 -2.06 -19.36 -11.56
CA ASP A 185 -3.47 -19.28 -12.00
C ASP A 185 -3.84 -17.89 -12.58
N GLU A 186 -4.88 -17.81 -13.41
CA GLU A 186 -5.38 -16.57 -14.02
C GLU A 186 -5.76 -15.51 -12.96
N THR A 187 -6.08 -15.92 -11.75
CA THR A 187 -6.50 -15.02 -10.66
C THR A 187 -5.35 -14.54 -9.78
N HIS A 188 -4.11 -15.01 -10.02
CA HIS A 188 -2.96 -14.77 -9.14
C HIS A 188 -2.69 -13.28 -8.87
N GLU A 189 -2.69 -12.46 -9.92
CA GLU A 189 -2.39 -11.02 -9.83
C GLU A 189 -3.44 -10.25 -9.03
N VAL A 190 -4.70 -10.65 -9.19
CA VAL A 190 -5.83 -10.09 -8.43
C VAL A 190 -5.74 -10.53 -6.98
N GLY A 191 -5.45 -11.80 -6.71
CA GLY A 191 -5.29 -12.35 -5.37
C GLY A 191 -4.16 -11.69 -4.58
N THR A 192 -2.99 -11.52 -5.18
CA THR A 192 -1.84 -10.86 -4.55
C THR A 192 -2.09 -9.36 -4.32
N SER A 193 -2.71 -8.67 -5.29
CA SER A 193 -3.08 -7.26 -5.17
C SER A 193 -4.11 -6.99 -4.07
N THR A 194 -5.15 -7.82 -3.99
CA THR A 194 -6.19 -7.72 -2.95
C THR A 194 -5.63 -8.05 -1.57
N MET A 195 -4.74 -9.03 -1.47
CA MET A 195 -4.03 -9.35 -0.23
C MET A 195 -3.17 -8.17 0.25
N LEU A 196 -2.42 -7.50 -0.63
CA LEU A 196 -1.66 -6.30 -0.26
C LEU A 196 -2.57 -5.22 0.34
N ILE A 197 -3.69 -4.93 -0.32
CA ILE A 197 -4.67 -3.94 0.18
C ILE A 197 -5.21 -4.37 1.54
N HIS A 198 -5.52 -5.66 1.71
CA HIS A 198 -6.03 -6.22 2.96
C HIS A 198 -5.02 -6.05 4.10
N LEU A 199 -3.76 -6.45 3.91
CA LEU A 199 -2.70 -6.36 4.91
C LEU A 199 -2.39 -4.91 5.31
N LEU A 200 -2.35 -3.98 4.34
CA LEU A 200 -2.18 -2.56 4.63
C LEU A 200 -3.36 -1.99 5.42
N ALA A 201 -4.60 -2.33 5.03
CA ALA A 201 -5.80 -1.83 5.70
C ALA A 201 -5.91 -2.32 7.14
N VAL A 202 -5.76 -3.63 7.38
CA VAL A 202 -5.81 -4.18 8.75
C VAL A 202 -4.64 -3.67 9.59
N GLY A 203 -3.43 -3.57 9.02
CA GLY A 203 -2.26 -3.11 9.75
C GLY A 203 -2.35 -1.64 10.17
N ILE A 204 -2.84 -0.76 9.29
CA ILE A 204 -3.07 0.65 9.61
C ILE A 204 -4.15 0.79 10.71
N TRP A 205 -5.25 0.05 10.59
CA TRP A 205 -6.38 0.15 11.51
C TRP A 205 -6.09 -0.48 12.88
N ALA A 206 -5.74 -1.77 12.93
CA ALA A 206 -5.48 -2.46 14.19
C ALA A 206 -4.27 -1.87 14.91
N GLY A 207 -3.18 -1.63 14.19
CA GLY A 207 -1.96 -1.07 14.77
C GLY A 207 -2.10 0.38 15.21
N GLY A 208 -2.82 1.19 14.45
CA GLY A 208 -3.03 2.59 14.80
C GLY A 208 -3.94 2.73 16.02
N LEU A 209 -4.98 1.89 16.11
CA LEU A 209 -5.85 1.84 17.28
C LEU A 209 -5.06 1.40 18.51
N ALA A 210 -4.24 0.35 18.40
CA ALA A 210 -3.36 -0.11 19.48
C ALA A 210 -2.36 0.99 19.91
N ALA A 211 -1.78 1.73 18.96
CA ALA A 211 -0.87 2.83 19.25
C ALA A 211 -1.53 3.97 20.03
N LEU A 212 -2.80 4.29 19.74
CA LEU A 212 -3.55 5.28 20.50
C LEU A 212 -3.79 4.85 21.95
N GLN A 213 -3.93 3.55 22.22
CA GLN A 213 -4.06 3.04 23.60
C GLN A 213 -2.77 3.18 24.42
N LEU A 214 -1.62 3.36 23.76
CA LEU A 214 -0.34 3.62 24.42
C LEU A 214 -0.22 5.08 24.88
N LEU A 215 -1.04 5.99 24.38
CA LEU A 215 -1.01 7.38 24.82
C LEU A 215 -1.50 7.47 26.27
N PRO A 216 -0.87 8.32 27.11
CA PRO A 216 -1.26 8.40 28.51
C PRO A 216 -2.71 8.87 28.64
N GLY A 217 -3.53 8.11 29.35
CA GLY A 217 -4.87 8.54 29.72
C GLY A 217 -4.80 9.81 30.57
N GLU A 218 -5.50 10.85 30.15
CA GLU A 218 -5.51 12.16 30.81
C GLU A 218 -6.06 12.12 32.24
N GLY A 219 -6.69 11.04 32.70
CA GLY A 219 -7.10 10.90 34.10
C GLY A 219 -5.96 11.06 35.12
N ARG A 220 -4.70 10.80 34.74
CA ARG A 220 -3.52 11.15 35.56
C ARG A 220 -3.18 12.64 35.52
N ARG A 221 -3.43 13.30 34.38
CA ARG A 221 -3.22 14.73 34.16
C ARG A 221 -4.35 15.55 34.81
N GLU A 222 -5.60 15.08 34.75
CA GLU A 222 -6.76 15.60 35.46
C GLU A 222 -6.69 15.33 36.96
N ALA A 223 -6.18 14.17 37.42
CA ALA A 223 -5.92 13.94 38.84
C ALA A 223 -4.78 14.84 39.36
N ALA A 224 -3.75 15.08 38.54
CA ALA A 224 -2.72 16.06 38.86
C ALA A 224 -3.28 17.49 38.85
N ALA A 225 -4.17 17.85 37.91
CA ALA A 225 -4.83 19.15 37.83
C ALA A 225 -5.89 19.37 38.93
N ARG A 226 -6.60 18.32 39.37
CA ARG A 226 -7.50 18.36 40.53
C ARG A 226 -6.72 18.45 41.85
N ALA A 227 -5.56 17.80 41.93
CA ALA A 227 -4.63 17.99 43.05
C ALA A 227 -4.04 19.41 43.06
N ASP A 228 -3.82 20.01 41.88
CA ASP A 228 -3.39 21.41 41.71
C ASP A 228 -4.51 22.41 42.09
N ALA A 229 -5.75 22.16 41.64
CA ALA A 229 -6.95 22.92 41.99
C ALA A 229 -7.33 22.86 43.48
N SER A 230 -6.83 21.86 44.23
CA SER A 230 -6.96 21.78 45.69
C SER A 230 -6.07 22.77 46.46
N GLY A 231 -5.44 23.74 45.77
CA GLY A 231 -4.83 24.93 46.37
C GLY A 231 -3.33 24.84 46.69
N ARG A 232 -2.60 23.86 46.14
CA ARG A 232 -1.14 23.76 46.35
C ARG A 232 -0.34 24.46 45.25
N ARG A 233 -0.28 25.80 45.37
CA ARG A 233 0.67 26.75 44.72
C ARG A 233 0.80 26.70 43.18
N GLY A 234 0.19 27.71 42.53
CA GLY A 234 0.73 28.40 41.35
C GLY A 234 0.31 27.88 39.98
N ALA A 235 -0.94 28.10 39.54
CA ALA A 235 -1.51 27.36 38.39
C ALA A 235 -2.49 28.15 37.48
N VAL A 236 -2.17 29.39 37.10
CA VAL A 236 -2.97 30.10 36.05
C VAL A 236 -2.51 29.71 34.63
N GLY A 237 -1.31 29.12 34.46
CA GLY A 237 -0.78 28.68 33.15
C GLY A 237 -0.93 27.18 32.82
N THR A 238 -1.14 26.31 33.82
CA THR A 238 -1.20 24.84 33.65
C THR A 238 -2.57 24.33 33.18
N SER A 239 -3.65 25.05 33.47
CA SER A 239 -5.01 24.69 33.05
C SER A 239 -5.23 24.88 31.54
N GLY A 240 -4.72 25.96 30.95
CA GLY A 240 -4.81 26.24 29.52
C GLY A 240 -4.08 25.19 28.65
N THR A 241 -2.88 24.79 29.06
CA THR A 241 -2.08 23.79 28.35
C THR A 241 -2.68 22.38 28.42
N ALA A 242 -3.37 22.03 29.52
CA ALA A 242 -4.06 20.76 29.66
C ALA A 242 -5.31 20.66 28.75
N ILE A 243 -6.08 21.75 28.63
CA ILE A 243 -7.25 21.81 27.74
C ILE A 243 -6.82 21.72 26.26
N GLU A 244 -5.74 22.41 25.90
CA GLU A 244 -5.17 22.33 24.55
C GLU A 244 -4.69 20.91 24.21
N GLN A 245 -4.00 20.25 25.16
CA GLN A 245 -3.61 18.85 25.03
C GLN A 245 -4.80 17.91 24.80
N ALA A 246 -5.89 18.09 25.55
CA ALA A 246 -7.10 17.27 25.41
C ALA A 246 -7.76 17.48 24.04
N ARG A 247 -7.82 18.73 23.56
CA ARG A 247 -8.33 19.05 22.22
C ARG A 247 -7.47 18.45 21.11
N GLU A 248 -6.15 18.50 21.23
CA GLU A 248 -5.24 17.89 20.27
C GLU A 248 -5.38 16.36 20.24
N ALA A 249 -5.49 15.71 21.41
CA ALA A 249 -5.73 14.28 21.51
C ALA A 249 -7.05 13.88 20.85
N GLU A 250 -8.13 14.65 21.09
CA GLU A 250 -9.42 14.43 20.42
C GLU A 250 -9.30 14.60 18.89
N GLN A 251 -8.57 15.60 18.40
CA GLN A 251 -8.33 15.79 16.97
C GLN A 251 -7.56 14.61 16.35
N VAL A 252 -6.56 14.07 17.04
CA VAL A 252 -5.83 12.87 16.62
C VAL A 252 -6.79 11.69 16.49
N VAL A 253 -7.64 11.46 17.51
CA VAL A 253 -8.62 10.36 17.48
C VAL A 253 -9.65 10.56 16.37
N ARG A 254 -10.14 11.78 16.12
CA ARG A 254 -11.08 12.07 15.01
C ARG A 254 -10.45 11.79 13.64
N ARG A 255 -9.19 12.20 13.43
CA ARG A 255 -8.45 11.92 12.20
C ARG A 255 -8.22 10.42 12.00
N PHE A 256 -7.83 9.73 13.07
CA PHE A 256 -7.64 8.29 13.05
C PHE A 256 -8.96 7.55 12.79
N SER A 257 -10.06 7.97 13.41
CA SER A 257 -11.38 7.39 13.17
C SER A 257 -11.77 7.48 11.70
N HIS A 258 -11.53 8.60 11.01
CA HIS A 258 -11.78 8.69 9.57
C HIS A 258 -10.93 7.69 8.77
N LEU A 259 -9.64 7.55 9.10
CA LEU A 259 -8.76 6.56 8.47
C LEU A 259 -9.24 5.12 8.72
N ALA A 260 -9.67 4.80 9.94
CA ALA A 260 -10.22 3.50 10.30
C ALA A 260 -11.45 3.12 9.46
N LEU A 261 -12.32 4.08 9.11
CA LEU A 261 -13.45 3.80 8.20
C LEU A 261 -12.98 3.43 6.79
N ILE A 262 -11.98 4.14 6.27
CA ILE A 262 -11.40 3.83 4.96
C ILE A 262 -10.81 2.42 4.98
N CYS A 263 -10.08 2.06 6.05
CA CYS A 263 -9.55 0.71 6.23
C CYS A 263 -10.67 -0.33 6.31
N TRP A 264 -11.75 -0.07 7.04
CA TRP A 264 -12.91 -0.98 7.11
C TRP A 264 -13.54 -1.22 5.74
N ILE A 265 -13.75 -0.16 4.94
CA ILE A 265 -14.25 -0.28 3.56
C ILE A 265 -13.28 -1.08 2.68
N ALA A 266 -11.97 -0.80 2.79
CA ALA A 266 -10.94 -1.52 2.04
C ALA A 266 -10.89 -3.02 2.41
N LEU A 267 -11.08 -3.35 3.70
CA LEU A 267 -11.17 -4.74 4.16
C LEU A 267 -12.42 -5.45 3.65
N ALA A 268 -13.57 -4.75 3.65
CA ALA A 268 -14.80 -5.30 3.10
C ALA A 268 -14.66 -5.57 1.59
N GLY A 269 -14.17 -4.60 0.83
CA GLY A 269 -13.97 -4.73 -0.62
C GLY A 269 -12.93 -5.80 -0.99
N SER A 270 -11.77 -5.82 -0.32
CA SER A 270 -10.75 -6.85 -0.55
C SER A 270 -11.22 -8.24 -0.13
N GLY A 271 -11.99 -8.38 0.96
CA GLY A 271 -12.54 -9.64 1.41
C GLY A 271 -13.59 -10.22 0.45
N VAL A 272 -14.52 -9.40 -0.03
CA VAL A 272 -15.52 -9.80 -1.03
C VAL A 272 -14.83 -10.27 -2.31
N TRP A 273 -13.85 -9.52 -2.80
CA TRP A 273 -13.10 -9.88 -4.00
C TRP A 273 -12.28 -11.16 -3.81
N ALA A 274 -11.59 -11.30 -2.68
CA ALA A 274 -10.82 -12.50 -2.37
C ALA A 274 -11.71 -13.75 -2.33
N LEU A 275 -12.94 -13.61 -1.82
CA LEU A 275 -13.90 -14.70 -1.76
C LEU A 275 -14.46 -15.03 -3.15
N SER A 276 -14.77 -14.02 -3.98
CA SER A 276 -15.32 -14.22 -5.33
C SER A 276 -14.37 -14.91 -6.30
N VAL A 277 -13.06 -14.86 -6.07
CA VAL A 277 -12.05 -15.55 -6.89
C VAL A 277 -11.61 -16.89 -6.33
N ARG A 278 -12.07 -17.27 -5.13
CA ARG A 278 -11.64 -18.50 -4.43
C ARG A 278 -12.76 -19.51 -4.17
N MET A 279 -14.02 -19.14 -4.44
CA MET A 279 -15.18 -20.03 -4.38
C MET A 279 -15.51 -20.53 -5.79
N ASN A 280 -15.84 -21.81 -5.92
CA ASN A 280 -16.38 -22.40 -7.15
C ASN A 280 -17.88 -22.16 -7.26
N GLY A 281 -18.57 -22.15 -6.12
CA GLY A 281 -20.03 -22.05 -6.06
C GLY A 281 -20.54 -21.70 -4.66
N TRP A 282 -21.86 -21.59 -4.54
CA TRP A 282 -22.49 -21.27 -3.25
C TRP A 282 -22.48 -22.46 -2.29
N GLU A 283 -22.35 -23.70 -2.78
CA GLU A 283 -22.20 -24.89 -1.92
C GLU A 283 -20.95 -24.83 -1.02
N ASP A 284 -19.88 -24.15 -1.46
CA ASP A 284 -18.63 -24.04 -0.70
C ASP A 284 -18.85 -23.37 0.67
N LEU A 285 -19.93 -22.59 0.84
CA LEU A 285 -20.31 -22.00 2.13
C LEU A 285 -20.59 -23.06 3.20
N LEU A 286 -21.05 -24.25 2.80
CA LEU A 286 -21.40 -25.34 3.70
C LEU A 286 -20.35 -26.45 3.71
N THR A 287 -19.60 -26.63 2.62
CA THR A 287 -18.67 -27.76 2.45
C THR A 287 -17.20 -27.39 2.71
N SER A 288 -16.81 -26.12 2.50
CA SER A 288 -15.41 -25.69 2.60
C SER A 288 -15.11 -25.00 3.92
N VAL A 289 -14.19 -25.57 4.71
CA VAL A 289 -13.68 -24.95 5.95
C VAL A 289 -13.05 -23.59 5.66
N TYR A 290 -12.35 -23.44 4.53
CA TYR A 290 -11.77 -22.16 4.08
C TYR A 290 -12.84 -21.06 4.01
N VAL A 291 -13.97 -21.37 3.34
CA VAL A 291 -15.05 -20.42 3.13
C VAL A 291 -15.82 -20.15 4.42
N GLN A 292 -15.99 -21.16 5.29
CA GLN A 292 -16.58 -20.97 6.61
C GLN A 292 -15.75 -20.04 7.51
N ILE A 293 -14.42 -20.17 7.50
CA ILE A 293 -13.53 -19.23 8.20
C ILE A 293 -13.64 -17.82 7.60
N ALA A 294 -13.72 -17.71 6.26
CA ALA A 294 -13.92 -16.43 5.60
C ALA A 294 -15.27 -15.78 6.01
N LEU A 295 -16.34 -16.56 6.13
CA LEU A 295 -17.65 -16.09 6.61
C LEU A 295 -17.60 -15.64 8.07
N ALA A 296 -16.91 -16.38 8.95
CA ALA A 296 -16.70 -15.97 10.33
C ALA A 296 -15.97 -14.61 10.40
N LYS A 297 -14.96 -14.40 9.54
CA LYS A 297 -14.27 -13.10 9.41
C LYS A 297 -15.19 -12.00 8.87
N ALA A 298 -16.10 -12.31 7.96
CA ALA A 298 -17.09 -11.35 7.48
C ALA A 298 -18.04 -10.90 8.62
N VAL A 299 -18.50 -11.83 9.45
CA VAL A 299 -19.31 -11.52 10.66
C VAL A 299 -18.51 -10.64 11.63
N LEU A 300 -17.25 -10.98 11.92
CA LEU A 300 -16.38 -10.16 12.75
C LEU A 300 -16.20 -8.74 12.17
N LEU A 301 -16.05 -8.61 10.84
CA LEU A 301 -15.93 -7.32 10.17
C LEU A 301 -17.20 -6.46 10.32
N ILE A 302 -18.39 -7.07 10.26
CA ILE A 302 -19.67 -6.38 10.50
C ILE A 302 -19.75 -5.91 11.95
N LEU A 303 -19.42 -6.78 12.92
CA LEU A 303 -19.38 -6.43 14.34
C LEU A 303 -18.41 -5.29 14.62
N LEU A 304 -17.22 -5.31 14.01
CA LEU A 304 -16.25 -4.22 14.10
C LEU A 304 -16.82 -2.90 13.51
N GLY A 305 -17.58 -2.97 12.42
CA GLY A 305 -18.29 -1.83 11.86
C GLY A 305 -19.31 -1.22 12.85
N VAL A 306 -20.06 -2.07 13.55
CA VAL A 306 -20.98 -1.65 14.62
C VAL A 306 -20.22 -0.99 15.77
N LEU A 307 -19.13 -1.59 16.25
CA LEU A 307 -18.29 -0.99 17.30
C LEU A 307 -17.73 0.36 16.87
N GLY A 308 -17.27 0.49 15.62
CA GLY A 308 -16.80 1.75 15.05
C GLY A 308 -17.90 2.82 15.00
N ALA A 309 -19.14 2.45 14.67
CA ALA A 309 -20.29 3.35 14.72
C ALA A 309 -20.60 3.80 16.16
N LEU A 310 -20.54 2.89 17.14
CA LEU A 310 -20.71 3.22 18.56
C LEU A 310 -19.61 4.15 19.07
N GLN A 311 -18.35 3.92 18.68
CA GLN A 311 -17.25 4.82 19.01
C GLN A 311 -17.42 6.22 18.42
N ARG A 312 -17.92 6.33 17.19
CA ARG A 312 -18.21 7.64 16.57
C ARG A 312 -19.29 8.41 17.34
N ARG A 313 -20.27 7.73 17.93
CA ARG A 313 -21.26 8.37 18.82
C ARG A 313 -20.58 8.96 20.05
N GLN A 314 -19.64 8.23 20.67
CA GLN A 314 -18.85 8.74 21.80
C GLN A 314 -17.89 9.87 21.40
N LEU A 315 -17.41 9.89 20.16
CA LEU A 315 -16.63 11.02 19.64
C LEU A 315 -17.49 12.25 19.39
N ALA A 316 -18.77 12.07 19.06
CA ALA A 316 -19.69 13.18 18.82
C ALA A 316 -20.06 13.93 20.10
N THR A 317 -20.12 13.25 21.25
CA THR A 317 -20.35 13.88 22.56
C THR A 317 -19.19 14.78 23.00
N GLY A 318 -17.98 14.54 22.47
CA GLY A 318 -16.75 15.23 22.88
C GLY A 318 -16.15 14.63 24.16
N PHE A 319 -14.86 14.89 24.38
CA PHE A 319 -14.12 14.34 25.53
C PHE A 319 -13.85 15.36 26.65
N THR A 320 -14.37 16.58 26.50
CA THR A 320 -14.23 17.66 27.49
C THR A 320 -15.46 17.74 28.39
N GLY A 321 -15.27 18.02 29.69
CA GLY A 321 -16.36 18.13 30.67
C GLY A 321 -16.66 16.83 31.43
N ALA A 322 -17.69 16.84 32.29
CA ALA A 322 -18.06 15.69 33.11
C ALA A 322 -18.53 14.50 32.25
N ASP A 323 -19.47 14.74 31.32
CA ASP A 323 -19.97 13.73 30.38
C ASP A 323 -18.87 13.23 29.42
N GLY A 324 -17.88 14.09 29.13
CA GLY A 324 -16.75 13.75 28.27
C GLY A 324 -15.80 12.72 28.86
N ALA A 325 -15.68 12.64 30.19
CA ALA A 325 -14.87 11.63 30.86
C ALA A 325 -15.47 10.22 30.70
N ASP A 326 -16.79 10.10 30.80
CA ASP A 326 -17.52 8.85 30.62
C ASP A 326 -17.54 8.42 29.16
N ALA A 327 -17.74 9.36 28.23
CA ALA A 327 -17.62 9.10 26.80
C ALA A 327 -16.22 8.59 26.42
N ARG A 328 -15.16 9.20 26.97
CA ARG A 328 -13.76 8.78 26.76
C ARG A 328 -13.49 7.38 27.33
N SER A 329 -13.99 7.09 28.52
CA SER A 329 -13.87 5.75 29.15
C SER A 329 -14.56 4.69 28.29
N THR A 330 -15.77 4.98 27.83
CA THR A 330 -16.56 4.10 26.96
C THR A 330 -15.89 3.89 25.62
N TYR A 331 -15.41 4.97 24.98
CA TYR A 331 -14.60 4.89 23.76
C TYR A 331 -13.41 3.95 23.94
N ARG A 332 -12.66 4.08 25.04
CA ARG A 332 -11.49 3.24 25.30
C ARG A 332 -11.86 1.77 25.50
N ARG A 333 -12.98 1.47 26.18
CA ARG A 333 -13.48 0.10 26.35
C ARG A 333 -13.86 -0.52 25.00
N LEU A 334 -14.59 0.23 24.17
CA LEU A 334 -14.94 -0.20 22.81
C LEU A 334 -13.69 -0.42 21.95
N ALA A 335 -12.68 0.44 22.06
CA ALA A 335 -11.42 0.29 21.32
C ALA A 335 -10.65 -0.97 21.73
N VAL A 336 -10.64 -1.32 23.03
CA VAL A 336 -10.02 -2.57 23.50
C VAL A 336 -10.80 -3.79 22.99
N LEU A 337 -12.13 -3.73 22.99
CA LEU A 337 -12.97 -4.80 22.43
C LEU A 337 -12.73 -4.97 20.93
N GLU A 338 -12.67 -3.87 20.20
CA GLU A 338 -12.37 -3.84 18.77
C GLU A 338 -11.01 -4.48 18.47
N LEU A 339 -9.96 -4.14 19.22
CA LEU A 339 -8.64 -4.78 19.11
C LEU A 339 -8.70 -6.29 19.39
N GLY A 340 -9.52 -6.74 20.34
CA GLY A 340 -9.74 -8.16 20.61
C GLY A 340 -10.35 -8.89 19.41
N LEU A 341 -11.41 -8.33 18.82
CA LEU A 341 -12.07 -8.89 17.62
C LEU A 341 -11.16 -8.87 16.39
N MET A 342 -10.36 -7.83 16.21
CA MET A 342 -9.34 -7.78 15.15
C MET A 342 -8.26 -8.84 15.36
N GLY A 343 -7.77 -8.99 16.60
CA GLY A 343 -6.81 -10.03 16.93
C GLY A 343 -7.35 -11.43 16.61
N LEU A 344 -8.63 -11.67 16.90
CA LEU A 344 -9.32 -12.90 16.51
C LEU A 344 -9.39 -13.07 14.98
N ALA A 345 -9.75 -12.04 14.23
CA ALA A 345 -9.81 -12.08 12.77
C ALA A 345 -8.42 -12.30 12.12
N ILE A 346 -7.35 -11.78 12.74
CA ILE A 346 -5.95 -12.00 12.34
C ILE A 346 -5.56 -13.46 12.62
N ALA A 347 -5.84 -13.98 13.82
CA ALA A 347 -5.58 -15.37 14.19
C ALA A 347 -6.30 -16.37 13.26
N LEU A 348 -7.58 -16.12 12.96
CA LEU A 348 -8.34 -16.90 11.98
C LEU A 348 -7.72 -16.79 10.57
N GLY A 349 -7.24 -15.60 10.18
CA GLY A 349 -6.56 -15.40 8.90
C GLY A 349 -5.24 -16.18 8.79
N ALA A 350 -4.44 -16.20 9.86
CA ALA A 350 -3.21 -16.98 9.93
C ALA A 350 -3.50 -18.48 9.79
N ALA A 351 -4.58 -18.98 10.40
CA ALA A 351 -5.01 -20.36 10.27
C ALA A 351 -5.39 -20.76 8.83
N MET A 352 -5.96 -19.83 8.04
CA MET A 352 -6.31 -20.09 6.63
C MET A 352 -5.09 -20.40 5.75
N SER A 353 -3.86 -20.08 6.18
CA SER A 353 -2.65 -20.50 5.45
C SER A 353 -2.44 -22.02 5.44
N SER A 354 -3.09 -22.75 6.35
CA SER A 354 -3.02 -24.21 6.48
C SER A 354 -4.16 -24.93 5.73
N SER A 355 -5.04 -24.19 5.04
CA SER A 355 -6.12 -24.75 4.21
C SER A 355 -5.99 -24.23 2.78
N PRO A 356 -5.97 -25.12 1.77
CA PRO A 356 -6.10 -24.69 0.39
C PRO A 356 -7.51 -24.09 0.17
N PRO A 357 -7.65 -23.05 -0.67
CA PRO A 357 -8.96 -22.59 -1.12
C PRO A 357 -9.66 -23.70 -1.93
N PRO A 358 -11.01 -23.72 -1.99
CA PRO A 358 -11.74 -24.75 -2.73
C PRO A 358 -11.62 -24.60 -4.25
N ALA A 359 -11.42 -23.38 -4.75
CA ALA A 359 -11.08 -23.18 -6.16
C ALA A 359 -9.81 -23.96 -6.49
N GLU A 360 -9.90 -24.88 -7.46
CA GLU A 360 -8.76 -25.65 -7.93
C GLU A 360 -7.67 -24.69 -8.40
N ALA A 361 -6.42 -24.94 -8.00
CA ALA A 361 -5.29 -24.21 -8.56
C ALA A 361 -5.22 -24.55 -10.05
N GLY A 362 -5.71 -23.63 -10.90
CA GLY A 362 -5.75 -23.83 -12.33
C GLY A 362 -4.37 -24.12 -12.90
N ILE A 363 -4.29 -25.12 -13.78
CA ILE A 363 -3.14 -25.24 -14.70
C ILE A 363 -3.17 -23.99 -15.58
N PRO A 364 -2.02 -23.33 -15.86
CA PRO A 364 -1.98 -22.22 -16.78
C PRO A 364 -2.73 -22.57 -18.07
N PRO A 365 -3.50 -21.63 -18.64
CA PRO A 365 -4.27 -21.88 -19.85
C PRO A 365 -3.41 -22.50 -20.95
N GLY A 366 -3.97 -23.44 -21.71
CA GLY A 366 -3.21 -24.13 -22.76
C GLY A 366 -2.60 -23.16 -23.79
N GLY A 367 -1.43 -23.53 -24.33
CA GLY A 367 -0.74 -22.78 -25.38
C GLY A 367 0.34 -21.82 -24.88
N ALA A 368 1.11 -21.25 -25.82
CA ALA A 368 2.31 -20.49 -25.49
C ALA A 368 2.03 -19.19 -24.71
N ALA A 369 0.92 -18.49 -25.01
CA ALA A 369 0.50 -17.32 -24.25
C ALA A 369 0.13 -17.65 -22.80
N GLY A 370 -0.52 -18.78 -22.53
CA GLY A 370 -0.86 -19.16 -21.15
C GLY A 370 0.36 -19.53 -20.32
N LEU A 371 1.32 -20.25 -20.94
CA LEU A 371 2.61 -20.55 -20.30
C LEU A 371 3.45 -19.31 -19.98
N LEU A 372 3.45 -18.30 -20.85
CA LEU A 372 4.19 -17.06 -20.62
C LEU A 372 3.45 -16.14 -19.65
N THR A 373 2.18 -15.84 -19.95
CA THR A 373 1.46 -14.72 -19.32
C THR A 373 0.63 -15.11 -18.10
N GLY A 374 0.35 -16.41 -17.91
CA GLY A 374 -0.60 -16.92 -16.94
C GLY A 374 -2.07 -16.72 -17.34
N TYR A 375 -2.34 -16.25 -18.56
CA TYR A 375 -3.68 -15.94 -19.05
C TYR A 375 -3.91 -16.54 -20.45
N PRO A 376 -5.18 -16.80 -20.83
CA PRO A 376 -5.49 -17.27 -22.16
C PRO A 376 -5.12 -16.20 -23.18
N LEU A 377 -4.71 -16.63 -24.38
CA LEU A 377 -4.46 -15.72 -25.48
C LEU A 377 -5.75 -14.93 -25.76
N PRO A 378 -5.73 -13.58 -25.68
CA PRO A 378 -6.93 -12.80 -25.96
C PRO A 378 -7.34 -12.95 -27.44
N ALA A 379 -8.62 -12.70 -27.71
CA ALA A 379 -9.12 -12.62 -29.08
C ALA A 379 -8.40 -11.50 -29.87
N ALA A 380 -8.51 -11.51 -31.20
CA ALA A 380 -7.94 -10.45 -32.01
C ALA A 380 -8.50 -9.08 -31.58
N PRO A 381 -7.68 -8.01 -31.60
CA PRO A 381 -8.07 -6.68 -31.14
C PRO A 381 -9.02 -6.01 -32.14
N GLU A 382 -10.29 -6.39 -32.07
CA GLU A 382 -11.43 -5.79 -32.76
C GLU A 382 -12.09 -4.75 -31.84
N LEU A 383 -12.89 -3.85 -32.40
CA LEU A 383 -13.52 -2.80 -31.60
C LEU A 383 -14.36 -3.38 -30.44
N THR A 384 -15.14 -4.43 -30.70
CA THR A 384 -15.97 -5.10 -29.71
C THR A 384 -15.13 -5.78 -28.63
N THR A 385 -14.16 -6.61 -29.03
CA THR A 385 -13.30 -7.35 -28.11
C THR A 385 -12.45 -6.43 -27.25
N VAL A 386 -11.94 -5.34 -27.83
CA VAL A 386 -11.21 -4.30 -27.09
C VAL A 386 -12.13 -3.61 -26.10
N LEU A 387 -13.34 -3.18 -26.46
CA LEU A 387 -14.22 -2.49 -25.51
C LEU A 387 -14.71 -3.38 -24.36
N THR A 388 -14.82 -4.69 -24.58
CA THR A 388 -15.25 -5.67 -23.56
C THR A 388 -14.10 -6.32 -22.81
N ALA A 389 -12.84 -6.11 -23.22
CA ALA A 389 -11.67 -6.66 -22.54
C ALA A 389 -11.37 -5.91 -21.24
N TRP A 390 -11.69 -6.53 -20.11
CA TRP A 390 -11.46 -5.97 -18.78
C TRP A 390 -10.77 -6.98 -17.86
N ARG A 391 -9.73 -6.53 -17.17
CA ARG A 391 -9.04 -7.24 -16.09
C ARG A 391 -8.74 -6.24 -14.99
N PRO A 392 -9.65 -6.07 -14.01
CA PRO A 392 -9.51 -5.05 -13.00
C PRO A 392 -8.21 -5.15 -12.20
N ALA A 393 -7.55 -4.01 -11.97
CA ALA A 393 -6.33 -3.93 -11.18
C ALA A 393 -6.62 -3.36 -9.78
N PRO A 394 -6.68 -4.20 -8.72
CA PRO A 394 -7.12 -3.75 -7.39
C PRO A 394 -6.25 -2.63 -6.82
N VAL A 395 -4.93 -2.66 -7.03
CA VAL A 395 -4.00 -1.63 -6.54
C VAL A 395 -4.32 -0.25 -7.15
N ALA A 396 -4.61 -0.19 -8.44
CA ALA A 396 -4.93 1.06 -9.11
C ALA A 396 -6.30 1.61 -8.69
N LEU A 397 -7.29 0.72 -8.51
CA LEU A 397 -8.60 1.08 -7.95
C LEU A 397 -8.47 1.64 -6.53
N ALA A 398 -7.69 0.98 -5.67
CA ALA A 398 -7.43 1.44 -4.32
C ALA A 398 -6.71 2.80 -4.30
N LEU A 399 -5.70 2.99 -5.15
CA LEU A 399 -5.01 4.27 -5.30
C LEU A 399 -5.97 5.37 -5.77
N GLY A 400 -6.81 5.09 -6.77
CA GLY A 400 -7.86 5.99 -7.23
C GLY A 400 -8.80 6.41 -6.10
N ALA A 401 -9.31 5.44 -5.33
CA ALA A 401 -10.16 5.71 -4.17
C ALA A 401 -9.45 6.59 -3.13
N VAL A 402 -8.19 6.30 -2.79
CA VAL A 402 -7.40 7.11 -1.84
C VAL A 402 -7.25 8.55 -2.34
N LEU A 403 -6.95 8.75 -3.62
CA LEU A 403 -6.82 10.09 -4.22
C LEU A 403 -8.13 10.88 -4.15
N LEU A 404 -9.27 10.23 -4.41
CA LEU A 404 -10.59 10.87 -4.36
C LEU A 404 -11.03 11.18 -2.92
N LEU A 405 -10.87 10.22 -1.99
CA LEU A 405 -11.22 10.40 -0.58
C LEU A 405 -10.37 11.49 0.09
N THR A 406 -9.07 11.56 -0.24
CA THR A 406 -8.19 12.61 0.28
C THR A 406 -8.51 13.99 -0.29
N TRP A 407 -9.00 14.04 -1.54
CA TRP A 407 -9.40 15.28 -2.19
C TRP A 407 -10.69 15.86 -1.58
N TRP A 408 -11.72 15.03 -1.38
CA TRP A 408 -13.03 15.42 -0.82
C TRP A 408 -13.20 15.11 0.67
N ARG A 409 -12.11 15.07 1.44
CA ARG A 409 -12.21 14.91 2.89
C ARG A 409 -13.02 16.09 3.50
N PRO A 410 -13.79 15.88 4.59
CA PRO A 410 -14.63 16.93 5.18
C PRO A 410 -13.88 18.20 5.60
N SER A 411 -12.60 18.08 5.95
CA SER A 411 -11.73 19.22 6.33
C SER A 411 -10.90 19.75 5.16
N ALA A 412 -11.24 19.42 3.91
CA ALA A 412 -10.53 19.93 2.74
C ALA A 412 -10.82 21.44 2.57
N PRO A 413 -9.81 22.24 2.20
CA PRO A 413 -10.08 23.61 1.77
C PRO A 413 -10.94 23.60 0.50
N VAL A 414 -11.66 24.71 0.26
CA VAL A 414 -12.43 24.91 -0.98
C VAL A 414 -11.51 24.69 -2.17
N ARG A 415 -11.94 23.83 -3.11
CA ARG A 415 -11.17 23.44 -4.29
C ARG A 415 -11.77 24.06 -5.54
N ASP A 416 -10.89 24.48 -6.44
CA ASP A 416 -11.30 24.91 -7.76
C ASP A 416 -11.91 23.74 -8.57
N ARG A 417 -12.95 24.05 -9.35
CA ARG A 417 -13.65 23.08 -10.20
C ARG A 417 -12.71 22.48 -11.24
N SER A 418 -11.81 23.27 -11.81
CA SER A 418 -10.86 22.79 -12.81
C SER A 418 -9.88 21.75 -12.23
N ALA A 419 -9.47 21.92 -10.97
CA ALA A 419 -8.60 20.97 -10.28
C ALA A 419 -9.33 19.66 -9.98
N SER A 420 -10.61 19.73 -9.59
CA SER A 420 -11.44 18.54 -9.38
C SER A 420 -11.66 17.75 -10.68
N ILE A 421 -11.89 18.43 -11.80
CA ILE A 421 -12.00 17.79 -13.12
C ILE A 421 -10.68 17.10 -13.51
N ARG A 422 -9.53 17.78 -13.33
CA ARG A 422 -8.22 17.16 -13.62
C ARG A 422 -7.96 15.92 -12.77
N LEU A 423 -8.32 15.96 -11.48
CA LEU A 423 -8.19 14.78 -10.62
C LEU A 423 -9.08 13.63 -11.10
N LEU A 424 -10.36 13.91 -11.36
CA LEU A 424 -11.31 12.91 -11.87
C LEU A 424 -10.84 12.28 -13.17
N LEU A 425 -10.39 13.08 -14.12
CA LEU A 425 -9.83 12.60 -15.38
C LEU A 425 -8.54 11.79 -15.14
N GLY A 426 -7.64 12.25 -14.27
CA GLY A 426 -6.42 11.53 -13.94
C GLY A 426 -6.68 10.16 -13.30
N VAL A 427 -7.66 10.08 -12.39
CA VAL A 427 -8.10 8.82 -11.77
C VAL A 427 -8.84 7.93 -12.76
N ALA A 428 -9.70 8.49 -13.61
CA ALA A 428 -10.39 7.73 -14.65
C ALA A 428 -9.39 7.09 -15.63
N VAL A 429 -8.40 7.85 -16.10
CA VAL A 429 -7.34 7.32 -16.98
C VAL A 429 -6.51 6.26 -16.24
N LEU A 430 -6.13 6.50 -14.97
CA LEU A 430 -5.43 5.50 -14.16
C LEU A 430 -6.18 4.16 -14.14
N VAL A 431 -7.48 4.19 -13.84
CA VAL A 431 -8.31 2.98 -13.76
C VAL A 431 -8.48 2.35 -15.14
N LEU A 432 -8.83 3.12 -16.18
CA LEU A 432 -9.05 2.61 -17.53
C LEU A 432 -7.79 1.93 -18.10
N VAL A 433 -6.61 2.51 -17.89
CA VAL A 433 -5.35 1.99 -18.43
C VAL A 433 -4.86 0.76 -17.68
N THR A 434 -5.10 0.68 -16.37
CA THR A 434 -4.66 -0.46 -15.53
C THR A 434 -5.68 -1.58 -15.47
N SER A 435 -6.96 -1.32 -15.73
CA SER A 435 -8.04 -2.29 -15.60
C SER A 435 -8.70 -2.69 -16.92
N GLY A 436 -8.51 -1.88 -17.96
CA GLY A 436 -9.13 -2.05 -19.27
C GLY A 436 -8.26 -2.84 -20.25
N PRO A 437 -8.41 -2.56 -21.56
CA PRO A 437 -7.86 -3.44 -22.60
C PRO A 437 -6.34 -3.45 -22.65
N LEU A 438 -5.71 -2.33 -22.29
CA LEU A 438 -4.25 -2.26 -22.24
C LEU A 438 -3.66 -3.21 -21.17
N ASN A 439 -4.40 -3.51 -20.11
CA ASN A 439 -3.97 -4.50 -19.12
C ASN A 439 -4.09 -5.94 -19.66
N VAL A 440 -5.05 -6.18 -20.54
CA VAL A 440 -5.27 -7.48 -21.20
C VAL A 440 -4.23 -7.72 -22.29
N TYR A 441 -4.14 -6.80 -23.25
CA TYR A 441 -3.27 -6.92 -24.42
C TYR A 441 -1.81 -6.57 -24.13
N GLY A 442 -1.53 -5.79 -23.08
CA GLY A 442 -0.17 -5.41 -22.68
C GLY A 442 0.72 -6.59 -22.27
N LYS A 443 0.13 -7.77 -22.04
CA LYS A 443 0.89 -9.00 -21.83
C LYS A 443 1.35 -9.69 -23.12
N VAL A 444 0.74 -9.37 -24.27
CA VAL A 444 1.00 -10.07 -25.54
C VAL A 444 1.41 -9.14 -26.70
N LEU A 445 1.23 -7.83 -26.54
CA LEU A 445 1.62 -6.79 -27.51
C LEU A 445 2.59 -5.79 -26.89
N VAL A 446 3.68 -5.50 -27.60
CA VAL A 446 4.64 -4.44 -27.24
C VAL A 446 3.96 -3.09 -27.29
N SER A 447 3.14 -2.85 -28.31
CA SER A 447 2.42 -1.59 -28.50
C SER A 447 1.47 -1.28 -27.33
N ALA A 448 0.68 -2.27 -26.90
CA ALA A 448 -0.22 -2.11 -25.76
C ALA A 448 0.57 -1.92 -24.45
N HIS A 449 1.66 -2.66 -24.25
CA HIS A 449 2.49 -2.55 -23.05
C HIS A 449 3.13 -1.16 -22.93
N VAL A 450 3.76 -0.67 -24.01
CA VAL A 450 4.35 0.68 -24.06
C VAL A 450 3.28 1.75 -23.88
N LEU A 451 2.15 1.62 -24.57
CA LEU A 451 1.06 2.59 -24.49
C LEU A 451 0.46 2.66 -23.08
N GLN A 452 0.36 1.53 -22.38
CA GLN A 452 -0.09 1.49 -20.98
C GLN A 452 0.79 2.40 -20.09
N HIS A 453 2.10 2.21 -20.13
CA HIS A 453 3.04 3.00 -19.33
C HIS A 453 3.10 4.46 -19.78
N LEU A 454 3.01 4.72 -21.09
CA LEU A 454 2.97 6.06 -21.64
C LEU A 454 1.73 6.83 -21.18
N LEU A 455 0.55 6.19 -21.17
CA LEU A 455 -0.70 6.80 -20.70
C LEU A 455 -0.75 6.95 -19.18
N LEU A 456 -0.12 6.04 -18.43
CA LEU A 456 0.09 6.21 -16.99
C LEU A 456 1.00 7.42 -16.69
N MET A 457 2.05 7.61 -17.48
CA MET A 457 2.98 8.71 -17.30
C MET A 457 2.39 10.06 -17.72
N VAL A 458 1.84 10.15 -18.93
CA VAL A 458 1.44 11.45 -19.48
C VAL A 458 0.07 11.88 -18.93
N PRO A 459 -1.08 11.37 -19.39
CA PRO A 459 -2.36 11.83 -18.90
C PRO A 459 -2.61 11.49 -17.42
N ALA A 460 -2.43 10.25 -16.96
CA ALA A 460 -2.75 9.94 -15.55
C ALA A 460 -1.80 10.67 -14.57
N GLY A 461 -0.50 10.52 -14.75
CA GLY A 461 0.51 11.08 -13.84
C GLY A 461 0.53 12.60 -13.84
N VAL A 462 0.55 13.25 -15.01
CA VAL A 462 0.59 14.72 -15.10
C VAL A 462 -0.70 15.34 -14.54
N LEU A 463 -1.88 14.78 -14.85
CA LEU A 463 -3.14 15.31 -14.32
C LEU A 463 -3.17 15.21 -12.79
N ASN A 464 -2.82 14.06 -12.22
CA ASN A 464 -2.75 13.89 -10.77
C ASN A 464 -1.71 14.83 -10.13
N GLY A 465 -0.50 14.92 -10.68
CA GLY A 465 0.55 15.81 -10.16
C GLY A 465 0.24 17.31 -10.29
N SER A 466 -0.64 17.70 -11.22
CA SER A 466 -1.06 19.09 -11.41
C SER A 466 -1.95 19.63 -10.28
N VAL A 467 -2.56 18.74 -9.50
CA VAL A 467 -3.63 19.06 -8.56
C VAL A 467 -3.13 19.17 -7.11
N TRP A 468 -2.06 18.45 -6.77
CA TRP A 468 -1.47 18.45 -5.42
C TRP A 468 -0.56 19.65 -5.17
N PRO A 469 -0.39 20.12 -3.92
CA PRO A 469 0.52 21.22 -3.61
C PRO A 469 1.98 20.84 -3.89
N VAL A 470 2.79 21.78 -4.37
CA VAL A 470 4.23 21.56 -4.59
C VAL A 470 4.95 21.51 -3.23
N PRO A 471 5.62 20.39 -2.89
CA PRO A 471 6.43 20.27 -1.69
C PRO A 471 7.49 21.38 -1.58
N GLY A 472 7.76 21.85 -0.36
CA GLY A 472 8.74 22.94 -0.12
C GLY A 472 10.13 22.64 -0.70
N ARG A 473 10.65 21.44 -0.45
CA ARG A 473 11.95 20.98 -1.01
C ARG A 473 11.98 21.02 -2.54
N LEU A 474 10.88 20.61 -3.19
CA LEU A 474 10.80 20.67 -4.66
C LEU A 474 10.77 22.12 -5.15
N ARG A 475 10.11 23.04 -4.41
CA ARG A 475 10.11 24.47 -4.72
C ARG A 475 11.51 25.09 -4.60
N GLU A 476 12.28 24.68 -3.60
CA GLU A 476 13.68 25.10 -3.43
C GLU A 476 14.56 24.63 -4.60
N LEU A 477 14.45 23.35 -4.97
CA LEU A 477 15.16 22.79 -6.13
C LEU A 477 14.71 23.47 -7.44
N GLY A 478 13.43 23.83 -7.55
CA GLY A 478 12.84 24.52 -8.69
C GLY A 478 13.37 25.93 -8.94
N ARG A 479 14.13 26.53 -8.01
CA ARG A 479 14.85 27.80 -8.26
C ARG A 479 15.86 27.68 -9.40
N ARG A 480 16.37 26.47 -9.66
CA ARG A 480 17.27 26.17 -10.77
C ARG A 480 16.51 25.36 -11.82
N TRP A 481 16.17 26.00 -12.94
CA TRP A 481 15.33 25.38 -13.98
C TRP A 481 15.92 24.08 -14.54
N TRP A 482 17.25 23.97 -14.62
CA TRP A 482 17.93 22.76 -15.10
C TRP A 482 17.76 21.58 -14.13
N ILE A 483 17.72 21.82 -12.81
CA ILE A 483 17.37 20.78 -11.83
C ILE A 483 15.92 20.33 -12.05
N GLY A 484 15.01 21.29 -12.27
CA GLY A 484 13.62 20.98 -12.63
C GLY A 484 13.52 20.11 -13.89
N ALA A 485 14.30 20.42 -14.93
CA ALA A 485 14.37 19.64 -16.17
C ALA A 485 14.91 18.22 -15.93
N LEU A 486 15.98 18.07 -15.12
CA LEU A 486 16.51 16.76 -14.73
C LEU A 486 15.48 15.94 -13.95
N LEU A 487 14.77 16.56 -12.99
CA LEU A 487 13.71 15.89 -12.22
C LEU A 487 12.54 15.46 -13.13
N ALA A 488 12.15 16.28 -14.10
CA ALA A 488 11.12 15.94 -15.07
C ALA A 488 11.56 14.81 -16.01
N ALA A 489 12.82 14.77 -16.41
CA ALA A 489 13.37 13.75 -17.30
C ALA A 489 13.72 12.42 -16.59
N ALA A 490 13.97 12.44 -15.28
CA ALA A 490 14.41 11.26 -14.53
C ALA A 490 13.47 10.07 -14.68
N GLY A 491 12.16 10.29 -14.53
CA GLY A 491 11.16 9.23 -14.67
C GLY A 491 11.11 8.59 -16.06
N PRO A 492 10.95 9.39 -17.15
CA PRO A 492 11.04 8.88 -18.52
C PRO A 492 12.36 8.16 -18.82
N ILE A 493 13.51 8.66 -18.34
CA ILE A 493 14.81 8.00 -18.53
C ILE A 493 14.80 6.63 -17.86
N LEU A 494 14.38 6.54 -16.59
CA LEU A 494 14.28 5.27 -15.88
C LEU A 494 13.32 4.30 -16.57
N LEU A 495 12.20 4.79 -17.10
CA LEU A 495 11.26 3.98 -17.86
C LEU A 495 11.92 3.44 -19.12
N VAL A 496 12.57 4.29 -19.94
CA VAL A 496 13.30 3.86 -21.15
C VAL A 496 14.40 2.85 -20.79
N THR A 497 15.15 3.09 -19.72
CA THR A 497 16.16 2.13 -19.23
C THR A 497 15.54 0.79 -18.86
N ALA A 498 14.37 0.78 -18.21
CA ALA A 498 13.68 -0.45 -17.85
C ALA A 498 13.24 -1.28 -19.08
N TYR A 499 12.93 -0.63 -20.21
CA TYR A 499 12.65 -1.30 -21.49
C TYR A 499 13.92 -1.72 -22.23
N ALA A 500 14.98 -0.91 -22.17
CA ALA A 500 16.22 -1.15 -22.89
C ALA A 500 17.05 -2.30 -22.28
N VAL A 501 16.96 -2.51 -20.96
CA VAL A 501 17.66 -3.58 -20.26
C VAL A 501 16.80 -4.86 -20.30
N PRO A 502 17.25 -5.95 -20.99
CA PRO A 502 16.42 -7.14 -21.17
C PRO A 502 15.99 -7.78 -19.85
N LEU A 503 16.86 -7.78 -18.84
CA LEU A 503 16.56 -8.34 -17.52
C LEU A 503 15.40 -7.62 -16.84
N THR A 504 15.38 -6.28 -16.83
CA THR A 504 14.33 -5.51 -16.15
C THR A 504 12.99 -5.65 -16.84
N LEU A 505 12.98 -5.61 -18.18
CA LEU A 505 11.75 -5.82 -18.93
C LEU A 505 11.23 -7.24 -18.75
N ARG A 506 12.12 -8.25 -18.76
CA ARG A 506 11.74 -9.65 -18.54
C ARG A 506 11.13 -9.85 -17.15
N LEU A 507 11.76 -9.32 -16.11
CA LEU A 507 11.20 -9.35 -14.75
C LEU A 507 9.82 -8.70 -14.66
N ALA A 508 9.62 -7.56 -15.33
CA ALA A 508 8.34 -6.85 -15.36
C ALA A 508 7.24 -7.57 -16.17
N LEU A 509 7.60 -8.53 -17.01
CA LEU A 509 6.67 -9.38 -17.75
C LEU A 509 6.35 -10.67 -16.99
N ASP A 510 7.38 -11.32 -16.44
CA ASP A 510 7.26 -12.59 -15.71
C ASP A 510 6.56 -12.40 -14.34
N ALA A 511 6.87 -11.30 -13.62
CA ALA A 511 6.47 -11.14 -12.23
C ALA A 511 5.59 -9.91 -11.99
N HIS A 512 4.41 -10.16 -11.41
CA HIS A 512 3.39 -9.15 -11.12
C HIS A 512 3.91 -7.94 -10.34
N VAL A 513 4.76 -8.17 -9.34
CA VAL A 513 5.32 -7.08 -8.52
C VAL A 513 6.15 -6.09 -9.35
N TRP A 514 6.89 -6.60 -10.34
CA TRP A 514 7.77 -5.79 -11.18
C TRP A 514 6.95 -5.05 -12.23
N HIS A 515 5.86 -5.65 -12.70
CA HIS A 515 4.86 -4.95 -13.49
C HIS A 515 4.21 -3.80 -12.71
N LEU A 516 3.77 -4.03 -11.47
CA LEU A 516 3.25 -2.98 -10.58
C LEU A 516 4.30 -1.88 -10.32
N ALA A 517 5.57 -2.25 -10.14
CA ALA A 517 6.67 -1.30 -9.98
C ALA A 517 6.87 -0.44 -11.24
N LEU A 518 6.76 -1.03 -12.44
CA LEU A 518 6.85 -0.31 -13.71
C LEU A 518 5.67 0.65 -13.91
N GLN A 519 4.45 0.21 -13.57
CA GLN A 519 3.25 1.07 -13.56
C GLN A 519 3.39 2.23 -12.56
N ALA A 520 3.89 1.95 -11.36
CA ALA A 520 4.13 2.97 -10.33
C ALA A 520 5.23 3.96 -10.74
N LEU A 521 6.31 3.49 -11.38
CA LEU A 521 7.35 4.32 -11.95
C LEU A 521 6.78 5.25 -13.03
N ALA A 522 5.98 4.72 -13.96
CA ALA A 522 5.35 5.50 -15.01
C ALA A 522 4.42 6.58 -14.43
N LEU A 523 3.49 6.22 -13.54
CA LEU A 523 2.60 7.18 -12.88
C LEU A 523 3.39 8.24 -12.09
N GLY A 524 4.38 7.81 -11.31
CA GLY A 524 5.26 8.66 -10.53
C GLY A 524 6.09 9.62 -11.37
N ALA A 525 6.58 9.17 -12.54
CA ALA A 525 7.29 9.98 -13.51
C ALA A 525 6.43 11.16 -14.01
N GLY A 526 5.17 10.90 -14.32
CA GLY A 526 4.20 11.93 -14.69
C GLY A 526 3.92 12.94 -13.57
N VAL A 527 3.71 12.42 -12.36
CA VAL A 527 3.49 13.25 -11.17
C VAL A 527 4.70 14.15 -10.91
N LEU A 528 5.91 13.58 -10.94
CA LEU A 528 7.16 14.32 -10.73
C LEU A 528 7.38 15.38 -11.81
N THR A 529 7.08 15.04 -13.07
CA THR A 529 7.13 16.01 -14.19
C THR A 529 6.21 17.21 -13.92
N ALA A 530 4.95 16.97 -13.56
CA ALA A 530 4.00 18.05 -13.27
C ALA A 530 4.44 18.89 -12.06
N LEU A 531 4.95 18.25 -11.00
CA LEU A 531 5.45 18.94 -9.82
C LEU A 531 6.70 19.76 -10.12
N ALA A 532 7.63 19.25 -10.92
CA ALA A 532 8.85 19.95 -11.31
C ALA A 532 8.55 21.21 -12.15
N VAL A 533 7.67 21.09 -13.14
CA VAL A 533 7.23 22.25 -13.95
C VAL A 533 6.60 23.33 -13.05
N ARG A 534 5.71 22.93 -12.14
CA ARG A 534 5.04 23.86 -11.21
C ARG A 534 5.99 24.44 -10.17
N ALA A 535 6.98 23.68 -9.72
CA ALA A 535 8.01 24.15 -8.79
C ALA A 535 8.85 25.28 -9.39
N VAL A 536 9.30 25.10 -10.64
CA VAL A 536 10.06 26.14 -11.37
C VAL A 536 9.18 27.37 -11.63
N GLY A 537 7.91 27.17 -11.96
CA GLY A 537 6.95 28.28 -12.13
C GLY A 537 6.75 29.07 -10.84
N ALA A 538 6.56 28.39 -9.71
CA ALA A 538 6.40 29.02 -8.40
C ALA A 538 7.66 29.74 -7.89
N ALA A 539 8.84 29.39 -8.40
CA ALA A 539 10.11 30.01 -8.04
C ALA A 539 10.39 31.35 -8.77
N GLY A 540 9.46 31.85 -9.60
CA GLY A 540 9.59 33.16 -10.26
C GLY A 540 10.45 33.15 -11.52
N ALA A 541 10.64 32.00 -12.16
CA ALA A 541 11.43 31.85 -13.40
C ALA A 541 10.57 31.55 -14.65
N PRO A 542 9.59 32.40 -15.03
CA PRO A 542 8.59 32.09 -16.06
C PRO A 542 9.18 31.83 -17.45
N ARG A 543 10.37 32.38 -17.76
CA ARG A 543 11.08 32.17 -19.02
C ARG A 543 11.56 30.72 -19.22
N HIS A 544 11.85 30.01 -18.12
CA HIS A 544 12.44 28.67 -18.16
C HIS A 544 11.46 27.54 -17.84
N VAL A 545 10.23 27.87 -17.39
CA VAL A 545 9.15 26.89 -17.17
C VAL A 545 8.91 26.01 -18.39
N LEU A 546 9.27 26.48 -19.58
CA LEU A 546 9.02 25.84 -20.87
C LEU A 546 10.14 24.90 -21.30
N LEU A 547 11.34 25.10 -20.74
CA LEU A 547 12.48 24.22 -20.96
C LEU A 547 12.36 22.94 -20.13
N VAL A 548 11.63 23.00 -19.01
CA VAL A 548 11.41 21.86 -18.11
C VAL A 548 10.64 20.72 -18.80
N PRO A 549 9.47 20.94 -19.45
CA PRO A 549 8.78 19.88 -20.17
C PRO A 549 9.49 19.47 -21.47
N ALA A 550 10.42 20.28 -22.01
CA ALA A 550 11.18 19.89 -23.20
C ALA A 550 12.08 18.65 -22.93
N ALA A 551 12.65 18.54 -21.73
CA ALA A 551 13.52 17.43 -21.36
C ALA A 551 12.84 16.05 -21.44
N PRO A 552 11.68 15.79 -20.78
CA PRO A 552 10.97 14.52 -20.93
C PRO A 552 10.42 14.31 -22.35
N LEU A 553 10.09 15.36 -23.10
CA LEU A 553 9.67 15.24 -24.51
C LEU A 553 10.82 14.76 -25.41
N LEU A 554 12.04 15.28 -25.21
CA LEU A 554 13.23 14.83 -25.96
C LEU A 554 13.56 13.37 -25.68
N VAL A 555 13.46 12.94 -24.41
CA VAL A 555 13.59 11.52 -24.05
C VAL A 555 12.52 10.68 -24.75
N GLY A 556 11.28 11.16 -24.79
CA GLY A 556 10.19 10.51 -25.51
C GLY A 556 10.42 10.41 -27.03
N ILE A 557 10.97 11.46 -27.67
CA ILE A 557 11.35 11.42 -29.10
C ILE A 557 12.42 10.35 -29.32
N GLY A 558 13.47 10.34 -28.50
CA GLY A 558 14.52 9.33 -28.59
C GLY A 558 13.98 7.90 -28.41
N ALA A 559 13.11 7.69 -27.43
CA ALA A 559 12.46 6.40 -27.19
C ALA A 559 11.55 5.97 -28.35
N GLY A 560 10.75 6.90 -28.88
CA GLY A 560 9.86 6.63 -30.01
C GLY A 560 10.63 6.28 -31.29
N LEU A 561 11.70 7.02 -31.58
CA LEU A 561 12.60 6.72 -32.69
C LEU A 561 13.34 5.39 -32.50
N TRP A 562 13.80 5.09 -31.28
CA TRP A 562 14.45 3.82 -30.97
C TRP A 562 13.52 2.63 -31.23
N LEU A 563 12.25 2.70 -30.81
CA LEU A 563 11.26 1.65 -31.09
C LEU A 563 10.88 1.56 -32.57
N LEU A 564 10.78 2.71 -33.25
CA LEU A 564 10.36 2.80 -34.64
C LEU A 564 11.44 2.32 -35.62
N LEU A 565 12.70 2.65 -35.34
CA LEU A 565 13.85 2.36 -36.21
C LEU A 565 14.63 1.12 -35.77
N GLY A 566 14.37 0.60 -34.57
CA GLY A 566 15.06 -0.58 -34.05
C GLY A 566 14.65 -1.86 -34.78
N ASP A 567 15.63 -2.71 -35.06
CA ASP A 567 15.44 -4.03 -35.68
C ASP A 567 15.52 -5.19 -34.67
N VAL A 568 15.83 -4.88 -33.41
CA VAL A 568 15.84 -5.84 -32.31
C VAL A 568 14.51 -5.76 -31.57
N LEU A 569 13.80 -6.89 -31.52
CA LEU A 569 12.56 -7.03 -30.77
C LEU A 569 12.83 -7.02 -29.26
N LEU A 570 12.14 -6.13 -28.55
CA LEU A 570 12.12 -6.09 -27.09
C LEU A 570 11.52 -7.38 -26.55
N ALA A 571 12.22 -7.97 -25.57
CA ALA A 571 11.84 -9.24 -24.96
C ALA A 571 11.38 -10.28 -26.00
N ALA A 572 12.23 -10.56 -27.01
CA ALA A 572 11.89 -11.43 -28.13
C ALA A 572 11.37 -12.82 -27.70
N SER A 573 11.94 -13.38 -26.63
CA SER A 573 11.51 -14.65 -26.03
C SER A 573 10.13 -14.60 -25.35
N TRP A 574 9.54 -13.42 -25.22
CA TRP A 574 8.19 -13.21 -24.71
C TRP A 574 7.25 -12.84 -25.84
N PHE A 575 7.40 -11.63 -26.42
CA PHE A 575 6.44 -11.10 -27.40
C PHE A 575 6.46 -11.84 -28.74
N GLY A 576 7.60 -12.44 -29.10
CA GLY A 576 7.73 -13.28 -30.29
C GLY A 576 7.21 -14.72 -30.09
N ALA A 577 6.97 -15.15 -28.85
CA ALA A 577 6.69 -16.54 -28.50
C ALA A 577 5.26 -16.76 -27.95
N THR A 578 4.37 -15.77 -28.03
CA THR A 578 3.00 -15.86 -27.49
C THR A 578 2.07 -16.80 -28.27
N GLY A 579 2.44 -17.22 -29.48
CA GLY A 579 1.60 -18.08 -30.33
C GLY A 579 0.39 -17.39 -30.97
N ARG A 580 0.36 -16.05 -30.96
CA ARG A 580 -0.70 -15.26 -31.59
C ARG A 580 -0.70 -15.39 -33.11
N THR A 581 -1.87 -15.60 -33.70
CA THR A 581 -2.09 -15.70 -35.16
C THR A 581 -2.53 -14.38 -35.79
N TRP A 582 -3.03 -13.45 -34.98
CA TRP A 582 -3.36 -12.09 -35.37
C TRP A 582 -2.19 -11.17 -35.04
N TRP A 583 -1.90 -10.23 -35.94
CA TRP A 583 -0.77 -9.29 -35.83
C TRP A 583 0.57 -9.99 -35.56
N MET A 584 0.81 -11.16 -36.15
CA MET A 584 1.90 -12.09 -35.81
C MET A 584 3.29 -11.44 -35.70
N ASP A 585 3.58 -10.48 -36.58
CA ASP A 585 4.84 -9.75 -36.57
C ASP A 585 4.95 -8.84 -35.32
N ALA A 586 5.76 -9.28 -34.36
CA ALA A 586 6.03 -8.56 -33.11
C ALA A 586 6.94 -7.35 -33.32
N LEU A 587 7.83 -7.38 -34.32
CA LEU A 587 8.67 -6.23 -34.64
C LEU A 587 7.84 -5.12 -35.28
N ALA A 588 6.90 -5.45 -36.16
CA ALA A 588 5.92 -4.49 -36.67
C ALA A 588 5.04 -3.91 -35.56
N ASP A 589 4.65 -4.70 -34.56
CA ASP A 589 3.94 -4.20 -33.38
C ASP A 589 4.80 -3.23 -32.53
N GLN A 590 6.08 -3.54 -32.31
CA GLN A 590 7.02 -2.63 -31.67
C GLN A 590 7.16 -1.30 -32.41
N ARG A 591 7.25 -1.32 -33.74
CA ARG A 591 7.33 -0.10 -34.56
C ARG A 591 6.06 0.75 -34.44
N ARG A 592 4.88 0.12 -34.29
CA ARG A 592 3.62 0.82 -33.96
C ARG A 592 3.66 1.45 -32.57
N ALA A 593 4.32 0.82 -31.60
CA ALA A 593 4.60 1.43 -30.30
C ALA A 593 5.43 2.72 -30.44
N GLY A 594 6.46 2.70 -31.31
CA GLY A 594 7.27 3.88 -31.63
C GLY A 594 6.43 5.05 -32.17
N TRP A 595 5.53 4.78 -33.12
CA TRP A 595 4.57 5.78 -33.61
C TRP A 595 3.66 6.32 -32.51
N ALA A 596 3.14 5.46 -31.64
CA ALA A 596 2.29 5.87 -30.53
C ALA A 596 3.04 6.80 -29.55
N VAL A 597 4.30 6.50 -29.24
CA VAL A 597 5.16 7.37 -28.41
C VAL A 597 5.32 8.74 -29.06
N LEU A 598 5.69 8.79 -30.34
CA LEU A 598 5.88 10.05 -31.06
C LEU A 598 4.59 10.88 -31.13
N ALA A 599 3.45 10.23 -31.38
CA ALA A 599 2.15 10.90 -31.39
C ALA A 599 1.82 11.54 -30.03
N VAL A 600 2.01 10.83 -28.91
CA VAL A 600 1.79 11.37 -27.57
C VAL A 600 2.77 12.51 -27.25
N VAL A 601 4.03 12.41 -27.69
CA VAL A 601 5.01 13.50 -27.53
C VAL A 601 4.57 14.76 -28.28
N VAL A 602 4.13 14.64 -29.53
CA VAL A 602 3.62 15.77 -30.32
C VAL A 602 2.39 16.39 -29.67
N LEU A 603 1.43 15.58 -29.23
CA LEU A 603 0.25 16.06 -28.50
C LEU A 603 0.62 16.78 -27.20
N SER A 604 1.56 16.23 -26.44
CA SER A 604 2.05 16.81 -25.18
C SER A 604 2.77 18.13 -25.40
N ALA A 605 3.59 18.23 -26.46
CA ALA A 605 4.25 19.46 -26.87
C ALA A 605 3.22 20.54 -27.26
N GLY A 606 2.17 20.16 -28.01
CA GLY A 606 1.07 21.04 -28.38
C GLY A 606 0.32 21.58 -27.16
N VAL A 607 -0.02 20.73 -26.19
CA VAL A 607 -0.67 21.13 -24.92
C VAL A 607 0.24 22.08 -24.13
N ALA A 608 1.53 21.77 -24.00
CA ALA A 608 2.49 22.64 -23.34
C ALA A 608 2.55 24.02 -24.02
N GLY A 609 2.64 24.07 -25.35
CA GLY A 609 2.63 25.31 -26.12
C GLY A 609 1.33 26.13 -25.96
N LEU A 610 0.18 25.46 -25.85
CA LEU A 610 -1.11 26.14 -25.66
C LEU A 610 -1.22 26.79 -24.28
N VAL A 611 -0.70 26.13 -23.24
CA VAL A 611 -0.59 26.68 -21.88
C VAL A 611 0.29 27.93 -21.88
N VAL A 612 1.41 27.91 -22.63
CA VAL A 612 2.30 29.08 -22.79
C VAL A 612 1.57 30.26 -23.39
N ALA A 613 0.87 30.03 -24.50
CA ALA A 613 0.14 31.08 -25.18
C ALA A 613 -0.92 31.72 -24.27
N ARG A 614 -1.53 30.95 -23.36
CA ARG A 614 -2.46 31.47 -22.34
C ARG A 614 -1.75 32.29 -21.27
N LEU A 615 -0.63 31.81 -20.73
CA LEU A 615 0.15 32.53 -19.70
C LEU A 615 0.72 33.85 -20.22
N ARG A 616 1.24 33.88 -21.45
CA ARG A 616 1.74 35.13 -22.08
C ARG A 616 0.62 36.16 -22.27
N ARG A 617 -0.57 35.72 -22.71
CA ARG A 617 -1.74 36.60 -22.86
C ARG A 617 -2.20 37.19 -21.53
N ALA A 618 -2.22 36.39 -20.47
CA ALA A 618 -2.58 36.86 -19.12
C ALA A 618 -1.58 37.89 -18.57
N ALA A 619 -0.27 37.68 -18.81
CA ALA A 619 0.76 38.63 -18.42
C ALA A 619 0.67 39.96 -19.22
N ALA A 620 0.34 39.90 -20.50
CA ALA A 620 0.17 41.09 -21.35
C ALA A 620 -1.11 41.89 -21.01
N ALA A 621 -2.14 41.24 -20.47
CA ALA A 621 -3.41 41.87 -20.08
C ALA A 621 -3.39 42.52 -18.68
N SER A 622 -2.31 42.37 -17.91
CA SER A 622 -2.19 43.00 -16.59
C SER A 622 -1.72 44.46 -16.75
N PRO A 623 -2.47 45.47 -16.28
CA PRO A 623 -2.08 46.87 -16.44
C PRO A 623 -0.76 47.15 -15.71
N ALA A 624 0.13 47.90 -16.36
CA ALA A 624 1.41 48.27 -15.78
C ALA A 624 1.18 49.06 -14.47
N PRO A 625 1.95 48.79 -13.39
CA PRO A 625 1.84 49.58 -12.17
C PRO A 625 2.16 51.05 -12.50
N SER A 626 1.23 51.94 -12.16
CA SER A 626 1.42 53.39 -12.31
C SER A 626 2.71 53.80 -11.60
N ARG A 627 3.67 54.33 -12.35
CA ARG A 627 4.89 54.90 -11.76
C ARG A 627 4.47 56.03 -10.80
N PRO A 628 4.94 56.06 -9.54
CA PRO A 628 4.75 57.23 -8.70
C PRO A 628 5.47 58.41 -9.36
N ARG A 629 4.77 59.55 -9.44
CA ARG A 629 5.29 60.82 -9.99
C ARG A 629 6.29 61.46 -9.05
#